data_AF-A0A7X5D1X5-F1
#
_entry.id   AF-A0A7X5D1X5-F1
#
_cell.length_a   1.000
_cell.length_b   1.000
_cell.length_c   1.000
_cell.angle_alpha   90.00
_cell.angle_beta   90.00
_cell.angle_gamma   90.00
#
_symmetry.space_group_name_H-M   'P 1'
#
loop_
_entity.id
_entity.type
_entity.pdbx_description
1 polymer ?
#
loop_
_entity_poly.entity_id
_entity_poly.type
_entity_poly.pdbx_seq_one_letter_code
_entity_poly.pdbx_strand_id
1 'polypeptide(L)'
;MTINERIRFLRKEYLQKSQTEFALLIGMKQTSVSSFEQIGATVTDQTIKSICFAIDGLNENWLRNGDEPMFLKTPTETIEQLKEKFHLDEFAYGFVSEYLKLDKEKRSLFQNFFYNVLSYTNIQESNDDNKVNLSSNKVTSTNLESTKLSLPQKALEEISLEELVIKRKKEEAEYIKNISNSAKKTTSSVLNFTTDTQRLKNKDTNNKVSNH
;
A
#
# COMPACT_ATOMS: atom_id res chain seq x y z
N MET A 1 17.60 -24.21 -30.31
CA MET A 1 18.59 -23.81 -29.29
C MET A 1 18.58 -24.84 -28.19
N THR A 2 19.73 -25.28 -27.69
CA THR A 2 19.86 -26.13 -26.50
C THR A 2 19.75 -25.28 -25.23
N ILE A 3 19.66 -25.91 -24.06
CA ILE A 3 19.63 -25.18 -22.78
C ILE A 3 20.95 -24.43 -22.54
N ASN A 4 22.09 -25.01 -22.90
CA ASN A 4 23.40 -24.38 -22.76
C ASN A 4 23.50 -23.12 -23.62
N GLU A 5 23.02 -23.21 -24.87
CA GLU A 5 22.96 -22.08 -25.80
C GLU A 5 22.00 -20.99 -25.31
N ARG A 6 20.83 -21.36 -24.76
CA ARG A 6 19.87 -20.40 -24.19
C ARG A 6 20.44 -19.64 -23.00
N ILE A 7 21.12 -20.34 -22.09
CA ILE A 7 21.80 -19.71 -20.95
C ILE A 7 22.87 -18.74 -21.44
N ARG A 8 23.68 -19.15 -22.43
CA ARG A 8 24.71 -18.30 -23.02
C ARG A 8 24.11 -17.08 -23.75
N PHE A 9 23.02 -17.27 -24.49
CA PHE A 9 22.28 -16.19 -25.15
C PHE A 9 21.73 -15.19 -24.13
N LEU A 10 21.03 -15.68 -23.10
CA LEU A 10 20.52 -14.87 -22.00
C LEU A 10 21.64 -14.05 -21.35
N ARG A 11 22.79 -14.68 -21.05
CA ARG A 11 23.90 -13.96 -20.44
C ARG A 11 24.54 -12.93 -21.36
N LYS A 12 24.90 -13.32 -22.59
CA LYS A 12 25.71 -12.48 -23.50
C LYS A 12 24.88 -11.45 -24.24
N GLU A 13 23.79 -11.88 -24.84
CA GLU A 13 23.04 -11.04 -25.78
C GLU A 13 22.02 -10.18 -25.01
N TYR A 14 21.32 -10.78 -24.04
CA TYR A 14 20.29 -10.06 -23.28
C TYR A 14 20.87 -9.28 -22.09
N LEU A 15 21.58 -9.96 -21.19
CA LEU A 15 22.12 -9.32 -19.98
C LEU A 15 23.44 -8.57 -20.21
N GLN A 16 24.15 -8.87 -21.31
CA GLN A 16 25.47 -8.30 -21.64
C GLN A 16 26.49 -8.45 -20.49
N LYS A 17 26.48 -9.61 -19.82
CA LYS A 17 27.36 -9.90 -18.68
C LYS A 17 28.49 -10.86 -19.04
N SER A 18 29.65 -10.65 -18.44
CA SER A 18 30.70 -11.67 -18.39
C SER A 18 30.25 -12.90 -17.61
N GLN A 19 30.94 -14.04 -17.78
CA GLN A 19 30.64 -15.25 -17.00
C GLN A 19 30.82 -15.02 -15.49
N THR A 20 31.78 -14.19 -15.10
CA THR A 20 32.02 -13.84 -13.69
C THR A 20 30.85 -13.06 -13.10
N GLU A 21 30.39 -12.02 -13.79
CA GLU A 21 29.26 -11.21 -13.32
C GLU A 21 27.96 -12.02 -13.28
N PHE A 22 27.74 -12.88 -14.28
CA PHE A 22 26.58 -13.77 -14.29
C PHE A 22 26.63 -14.79 -13.15
N ALA A 23 27.81 -15.35 -12.87
CA ALA A 23 27.98 -16.26 -11.76
C ALA A 23 27.66 -15.59 -10.42
N LEU A 24 28.14 -14.35 -10.21
CA LEU A 24 27.81 -13.57 -9.01
C LEU A 24 26.31 -13.31 -8.90
N LEU A 25 25.64 -12.96 -10.01
CA LEU A 25 24.19 -12.72 -10.06
C LEU A 25 23.39 -13.95 -9.60
N ILE A 26 23.76 -15.14 -10.07
CA ILE A 26 23.02 -16.39 -9.76
C ILE A 26 23.55 -17.12 -8.50
N GLY A 27 24.48 -16.51 -7.77
CA GLY A 27 25.04 -17.09 -6.53
C GLY A 27 25.95 -18.30 -6.75
N MET A 28 26.69 -18.34 -7.86
CA MET A 28 27.57 -19.45 -8.25
C MET A 28 29.02 -19.01 -8.49
N LYS A 29 29.92 -19.99 -8.65
CA LYS A 29 31.30 -19.75 -9.11
C LYS A 29 31.31 -19.57 -10.63
N GLN A 30 32.21 -18.73 -11.15
CA GLN A 30 32.39 -18.54 -12.59
C GLN A 30 32.67 -19.86 -13.33
N THR A 31 33.39 -20.78 -12.70
CA THR A 31 33.68 -22.11 -13.25
C THR A 31 32.42 -22.95 -13.49
N SER A 32 31.39 -22.79 -12.64
CA SER A 32 30.10 -23.44 -12.84
C SER A 32 29.45 -22.92 -14.12
N VAL A 33 29.43 -21.60 -14.33
CA VAL A 33 28.89 -20.98 -15.55
C VAL A 33 29.61 -21.46 -16.79
N SER A 34 30.94 -21.47 -16.76
CA SER A 34 31.75 -21.98 -17.86
C SER A 34 31.38 -23.43 -18.22
N SER A 35 31.21 -24.29 -17.19
CA SER A 35 30.87 -25.70 -17.38
C SER A 35 29.50 -25.90 -18.03
N PHE A 36 28.44 -25.28 -17.49
CA PHE A 36 27.09 -25.52 -18.00
C PHE A 36 26.74 -24.72 -19.28
N GLU A 37 27.60 -23.80 -19.73
CA GLU A 37 27.45 -23.15 -21.04
C GLU A 37 28.10 -23.94 -22.18
N GLN A 38 28.87 -24.99 -21.86
CA GLN A 38 29.44 -25.87 -22.88
C GLN A 38 28.35 -26.70 -23.58
N ILE A 39 28.48 -26.85 -24.90
CA ILE A 39 27.54 -27.63 -25.70
C ILE A 39 27.56 -29.09 -25.20
N GLY A 40 26.38 -29.61 -24.87
CA GLY A 40 26.23 -30.99 -24.38
C GLY A 40 26.48 -31.17 -22.88
N ALA A 41 26.81 -30.11 -22.13
CA ALA A 41 26.93 -30.17 -20.69
C ALA A 41 25.55 -30.31 -20.02
N THR A 42 25.48 -31.11 -18.96
CA THR A 42 24.25 -31.25 -18.16
C THR A 42 24.02 -30.00 -17.32
N VAL A 43 22.84 -29.40 -17.45
CA VAL A 43 22.37 -28.32 -16.57
C VAL A 43 21.42 -28.91 -15.54
N THR A 44 21.74 -28.76 -14.26
CA THR A 44 20.90 -29.30 -13.18
C THR A 44 19.66 -28.45 -12.94
N ASP A 45 18.59 -29.05 -12.41
CA ASP A 45 17.40 -28.31 -11.99
C ASP A 45 17.71 -27.22 -10.98
N GLN A 46 18.67 -27.45 -10.09
CA GLN A 46 19.11 -26.45 -9.13
C GLN A 46 19.70 -25.22 -9.84
N THR A 47 20.52 -25.42 -10.87
CA THR A 47 21.07 -24.33 -11.68
C THR A 47 19.96 -23.54 -12.38
N ILE A 48 18.99 -24.24 -12.98
CA ILE A 48 17.85 -23.62 -13.67
C ILE A 48 17.04 -22.75 -12.71
N LYS A 49 16.73 -23.29 -11.52
CA LYS A 49 16.02 -22.54 -10.46
C LYS A 49 16.82 -21.34 -9.96
N SER A 50 18.13 -21.49 -9.75
CA SER A 50 18.99 -20.36 -9.35
C SER A 50 18.99 -19.24 -10.39
N ILE A 51 19.00 -19.58 -11.68
CA ILE A 51 18.92 -18.59 -12.77
C ILE A 51 17.54 -17.90 -12.77
N CYS A 52 16.45 -18.67 -12.73
CA CYS A 52 15.08 -18.11 -12.76
C CYS A 52 14.76 -17.28 -11.51
N PHE A 53 15.34 -17.62 -10.36
CA PHE A 53 15.18 -16.82 -9.14
C PHE A 53 15.95 -15.50 -9.19
N ALA A 54 17.15 -15.50 -9.79
CA ALA A 54 18.00 -14.32 -9.86
C ALA A 54 17.56 -13.30 -10.92
N ILE A 55 16.72 -13.70 -11.87
CA ILE A 55 16.31 -12.89 -13.01
C ILE A 55 14.79 -12.74 -12.96
N ASP A 56 14.35 -11.54 -12.60
CA ASP A 56 12.93 -11.24 -12.48
C ASP A 56 12.19 -11.46 -13.81
N GLY A 57 11.01 -12.09 -13.70
CA GLY A 57 10.16 -12.40 -14.86
C GLY A 57 10.69 -13.48 -15.82
N LEU A 58 11.85 -14.11 -15.60
CA LEU A 58 12.34 -15.13 -16.53
C LEU A 58 11.41 -16.36 -16.60
N ASN A 59 11.01 -16.76 -17.81
CA ASN A 59 10.18 -17.94 -18.02
C ASN A 59 11.01 -19.23 -17.96
N GLU A 60 10.76 -20.08 -16.95
CA GLU A 60 11.46 -21.35 -16.81
C GLU A 60 11.24 -22.30 -18.00
N ASN A 61 10.03 -22.32 -18.60
CA ASN A 61 9.75 -23.13 -19.78
C ASN A 61 10.54 -22.66 -21.00
N TRP A 62 10.73 -21.35 -21.15
CA TRP A 62 11.63 -20.81 -22.17
C TRP A 62 13.06 -21.31 -21.93
N LEU A 63 13.56 -21.21 -20.70
CA LEU A 63 14.92 -21.61 -20.38
C LEU A 63 15.15 -23.12 -20.61
N ARG A 64 14.16 -23.96 -20.26
CA ARG A 64 14.22 -25.43 -20.40
C ARG A 64 14.02 -25.91 -21.82
N ASN A 65 13.00 -25.41 -22.50
CA ASN A 65 12.50 -25.97 -23.76
C ASN A 65 12.66 -25.01 -24.94
N GLY A 66 12.73 -23.70 -24.68
CA GLY A 66 12.70 -22.65 -25.70
C GLY A 66 11.29 -22.17 -26.05
N ASP A 67 10.32 -22.41 -25.18
CA ASP A 67 8.93 -21.96 -25.37
C ASP A 67 8.84 -20.45 -25.13
N GLU A 68 8.42 -19.69 -26.14
CA GLU A 68 8.17 -18.24 -25.99
C GLU A 68 6.95 -17.96 -25.08
N PRO A 69 6.90 -16.80 -24.38
CA PRO A 69 7.90 -15.73 -24.35
C PRO A 69 9.08 -16.01 -23.39
N MET A 70 10.24 -15.43 -23.69
CA MET A 70 11.42 -15.46 -22.80
C MET A 70 11.16 -14.91 -21.39
N PHE A 71 10.36 -13.85 -21.27
CA PHE A 71 9.96 -13.25 -20.01
C PHE A 71 8.44 -13.30 -19.84
N LEU A 72 8.01 -13.68 -18.65
CA LEU A 72 6.65 -13.49 -18.16
C LEU A 72 6.51 -12.04 -17.70
N LYS A 73 5.39 -11.40 -18.03
CA LYS A 73 5.11 -10.04 -17.58
C LYS A 73 5.12 -9.99 -16.06
N THR A 74 6.01 -9.17 -15.50
CA THR A 74 6.07 -8.98 -14.05
C THR A 74 4.89 -8.09 -13.61
N PRO A 75 4.42 -8.19 -12.35
CA PRO A 75 3.36 -7.31 -11.86
C PRO A 75 3.72 -5.82 -12.02
N THR A 76 5.00 -5.46 -11.85
CA THR A 76 5.51 -4.10 -12.02
C THR A 76 5.40 -3.63 -13.47
N GLU A 77 5.89 -4.43 -14.44
CA GLU A 77 5.72 -4.13 -15.87
C GLU A 77 4.25 -4.02 -16.26
N THR A 78 3.39 -4.81 -15.60
CA THR A 78 1.95 -4.79 -15.86
C THR A 78 1.31 -3.49 -15.34
N ILE A 79 1.73 -2.97 -14.19
CA ILE A 79 1.23 -1.69 -13.64
C ILE A 79 1.80 -0.50 -14.42
N GLU A 80 3.05 -0.55 -14.86
CA GLU A 80 3.63 0.46 -15.75
C GLU A 80 2.90 0.51 -17.10
N GLN A 81 2.56 -0.66 -17.68
CA GLN A 81 1.69 -0.74 -18.86
C GLN A 81 0.32 -0.12 -18.61
N LEU A 82 -0.26 -0.27 -17.41
CA LEU A 82 -1.52 0.40 -17.05
C LEU A 82 -1.35 1.92 -16.97
N LYS A 83 -0.23 2.40 -16.41
CA LYS A 83 0.08 3.83 -16.32
C LYS A 83 0.08 4.47 -17.70
N GLU A 84 0.79 3.87 -18.66
CA GLU A 84 0.86 4.38 -20.02
C GLU A 84 -0.48 4.27 -20.74
N LYS A 85 -1.12 3.09 -20.68
CA LYS A 85 -2.35 2.81 -21.44
C LYS A 85 -3.55 3.65 -20.98
N PHE A 86 -3.67 3.90 -19.68
CA PHE A 86 -4.79 4.64 -19.10
C PHE A 86 -4.40 6.07 -18.69
N HIS A 87 -3.17 6.50 -19.00
CA HIS A 87 -2.63 7.80 -18.62
C HIS A 87 -2.84 8.10 -17.13
N LEU A 88 -2.50 7.13 -16.27
CA LEU A 88 -2.68 7.27 -14.82
C LEU A 88 -1.80 8.41 -14.32
N ASP A 89 -2.41 9.34 -13.59
CA ASP A 89 -1.67 10.35 -12.86
C ASP A 89 -0.90 9.72 -11.67
N GLU A 90 -0.05 10.51 -11.02
CA GLU A 90 0.81 10.03 -9.94
C GLU A 90 -0.01 9.44 -8.78
N PHE A 91 -1.18 10.02 -8.51
CA PHE A 91 -2.09 9.53 -7.48
C PHE A 91 -2.71 8.18 -7.85
N ALA A 92 -3.31 8.05 -9.04
CA ALA A 92 -3.97 6.83 -9.49
C ALA A 92 -2.96 5.68 -9.64
N TYR A 93 -1.76 5.98 -10.13
CA TYR A 93 -0.66 5.02 -10.17
C TYR A 93 -0.28 4.54 -8.76
N GLY A 94 -0.04 5.47 -7.83
CA GLY A 94 0.28 5.17 -6.44
C GLY A 94 -0.82 4.32 -5.79
N PHE A 95 -2.08 4.71 -5.97
CA PHE A 95 -3.25 4.01 -5.45
C PHE A 95 -3.33 2.56 -5.93
N VAL A 96 -3.31 2.32 -7.25
CA VAL A 96 -3.39 0.98 -7.82
C VAL A 96 -2.21 0.13 -7.34
N SER A 97 -1.00 0.70 -7.33
CA SER A 97 0.21 -0.02 -6.92
C SER A 97 0.16 -0.46 -5.45
N GLU A 98 -0.28 0.41 -4.54
CA GLU A 98 -0.38 0.09 -3.11
C GLU A 98 -1.53 -0.86 -2.83
N TYR A 99 -2.68 -0.68 -3.49
CA TYR A 99 -3.82 -1.58 -3.34
C TYR A 99 -3.49 -3.03 -3.73
N LEU A 100 -2.71 -3.21 -4.80
CA LEU A 100 -2.28 -4.55 -5.24
C LEU A 100 -1.27 -5.21 -4.29
N LYS A 101 -0.56 -4.46 -3.43
CA LYS A 101 0.32 -5.02 -2.40
C LYS A 101 -0.43 -5.51 -1.16
N LEU A 102 -1.67 -5.05 -0.96
CA LEU A 102 -2.47 -5.43 0.21
C LEU A 102 -2.87 -6.91 0.19
N ASP A 103 -2.89 -7.53 1.36
CA ASP A 103 -3.48 -8.86 1.56
C ASP A 103 -5.01 -8.82 1.51
N LYS A 104 -5.64 -10.00 1.51
CA LYS A 104 -7.09 -10.15 1.36
C LYS A 104 -7.88 -9.44 2.46
N GLU A 105 -7.38 -9.46 3.70
CA GLU A 105 -8.06 -8.86 4.85
C GLU A 105 -8.03 -7.33 4.77
N LYS A 106 -6.86 -6.75 4.46
CA LYS A 106 -6.70 -5.30 4.27
C LYS A 106 -7.47 -4.80 3.05
N ARG A 107 -7.49 -5.55 1.94
CA ARG A 107 -8.33 -5.21 0.78
C ARG A 107 -9.81 -5.19 1.13
N SER A 108 -10.28 -6.14 1.94
CA SER A 108 -11.67 -6.18 2.41
C SER A 108 -12.01 -4.95 3.25
N LEU A 109 -11.13 -4.59 4.20
CA LEU A 109 -11.31 -3.38 5.02
C LEU A 109 -11.38 -2.12 4.15
N PHE A 110 -10.46 -2.00 3.18
CA PHE A 110 -10.44 -0.87 2.24
C PHE A 110 -11.71 -0.80 1.40
N GLN A 111 -12.16 -1.94 0.85
CA GLN A 111 -13.40 -2.02 0.07
C GLN A 111 -14.61 -1.62 0.90
N ASN A 112 -14.72 -2.09 2.14
CA ASN A 112 -15.82 -1.73 3.04
C ASN A 112 -15.84 -0.23 3.32
N PHE A 113 -14.67 0.38 3.57
CA PHE A 113 -14.57 1.83 3.71
C PHE A 113 -15.08 2.54 2.45
N PHE A 114 -14.65 2.11 1.27
CA PHE A 114 -15.03 2.71 0.00
C PHE A 114 -16.54 2.59 -0.27
N TYR A 115 -17.12 1.41 -0.02
CA TYR A 115 -18.57 1.19 -0.15
C TYR A 115 -19.37 2.04 0.82
N ASN A 116 -18.89 2.22 2.05
CA ASN A 116 -19.54 3.09 3.01
C ASN A 116 -19.55 4.53 2.48
N VAL A 117 -18.41 5.06 2.03
CA VAL A 117 -18.33 6.42 1.46
C VAL A 117 -19.28 6.59 0.27
N LEU A 118 -19.29 5.66 -0.69
CA LEU A 118 -20.19 5.70 -1.85
C LEU A 118 -21.67 5.57 -1.47
N SER A 119 -21.98 4.78 -0.44
CA SER A 119 -23.35 4.64 0.05
C SER A 119 -23.85 5.92 0.70
N TYR A 120 -22.97 6.72 1.33
CA TYR A 120 -23.35 8.02 1.89
C TYR A 120 -23.54 9.10 0.82
N THR A 121 -22.78 9.08 -0.28
CA THR A 121 -22.94 10.07 -1.36
C THR A 121 -24.27 9.89 -2.10
N ASN A 122 -24.72 8.64 -2.31
CA ASN A 122 -26.02 8.35 -2.92
C ASN A 122 -27.22 8.70 -2.03
N ILE A 123 -27.01 8.92 -0.72
CA ILE A 123 -28.07 9.35 0.21
C ILE A 123 -28.25 10.87 0.18
N GLN A 124 -27.22 11.65 -0.20
CA GLN A 124 -27.31 13.11 -0.22
C GLN A 124 -27.93 13.68 -1.50
N GLU A 125 -27.96 12.91 -2.60
CA GLU A 125 -28.72 13.28 -3.81
C GLU A 125 -30.22 12.94 -3.72
N SER A 126 -30.64 12.15 -2.73
CA SER A 126 -32.02 11.62 -2.63
C SER A 126 -32.81 12.09 -1.41
N ASN A 127 -32.35 13.11 -0.66
CA ASN A 127 -33.12 13.68 0.44
C ASN A 127 -33.88 14.94 0.00
N ASP A 128 -34.79 14.75 -0.95
CA ASP A 128 -36.11 15.38 -0.90
C ASP A 128 -37.11 14.23 -0.58
N ASP A 129 -37.59 14.23 0.67
CA ASP A 129 -38.70 13.45 1.23
C ASP A 129 -38.89 11.96 0.88
N ASN A 130 -38.38 11.04 1.74
CA ASN A 130 -39.20 10.16 2.59
C ASN A 130 -38.48 8.92 3.18
N LYS A 131 -39.04 8.51 4.31
CA LYS A 131 -38.61 7.54 5.32
C LYS A 131 -38.72 6.05 4.88
N VAL A 132 -37.61 5.30 5.11
CA VAL A 132 -37.50 3.85 5.44
C VAL A 132 -37.83 2.83 4.34
N ASN A 133 -36.87 1.98 3.91
CA ASN A 133 -36.60 0.67 4.53
C ASN A 133 -35.39 -0.05 3.92
N LEU A 134 -34.59 -0.67 4.79
CA LEU A 134 -33.50 -1.57 4.44
C LEU A 134 -34.09 -2.98 4.24
N SER A 135 -34.06 -3.49 3.03
CA SER A 135 -34.16 -4.94 2.81
C SER A 135 -33.24 -5.37 1.69
N SER A 136 -32.47 -6.39 2.02
CA SER A 136 -31.53 -7.14 1.22
C SER A 136 -32.03 -7.41 -0.19
N ASN A 137 -31.19 -7.19 -1.21
CA ASN A 137 -31.20 -8.11 -2.34
C ASN A 137 -29.86 -8.25 -3.05
N LYS A 138 -29.58 -9.52 -3.30
CA LYS A 138 -28.41 -10.14 -3.94
C LYS A 138 -28.30 -9.72 -5.41
N VAL A 139 -27.05 -9.54 -5.82
CA VAL A 139 -26.44 -9.60 -7.17
C VAL A 139 -27.31 -10.25 -8.26
N THR A 140 -27.46 -9.59 -9.42
CA THR A 140 -27.17 -10.19 -10.76
C THR A 140 -27.13 -9.14 -11.89
N SER A 141 -26.24 -9.42 -12.84
CA SER A 141 -25.78 -8.68 -14.01
C SER A 141 -26.85 -8.29 -15.02
N THR A 142 -26.69 -7.17 -15.74
CA THR A 142 -26.65 -7.09 -17.22
C THR A 142 -26.59 -5.66 -17.77
N ASN A 143 -25.90 -5.56 -18.91
CA ASN A 143 -25.93 -4.52 -19.95
C ASN A 143 -25.10 -3.23 -19.77
N LEU A 144 -23.91 -3.26 -20.39
CA LEU A 144 -23.37 -2.09 -21.08
C LEU A 144 -24.27 -1.80 -22.29
N GLU A 145 -24.83 -0.59 -22.36
CA GLU A 145 -25.08 0.05 -23.63
C GLU A 145 -24.85 1.56 -23.54
N SER A 146 -24.17 2.04 -24.57
CA SER A 146 -23.54 3.34 -24.76
C SER A 146 -24.53 4.50 -24.85
N THR A 147 -24.34 5.59 -24.09
CA THR A 147 -24.73 6.93 -24.58
C THR A 147 -23.98 8.07 -23.87
N LYS A 148 -23.17 8.79 -24.66
CA LYS A 148 -22.68 10.18 -24.53
C LYS A 148 -22.63 10.81 -23.13
N LEU A 149 -21.41 10.95 -22.61
CA LEU A 149 -21.07 11.87 -21.53
C LEU A 149 -21.17 13.32 -22.04
N SER A 150 -22.37 13.90 -21.94
CA SER A 150 -22.59 15.34 -22.01
C SER A 150 -22.70 15.84 -20.58
N LEU A 151 -21.65 16.48 -20.08
CA LEU A 151 -21.70 17.22 -18.81
C LEU A 151 -22.74 18.36 -18.94
N PRO A 152 -23.81 18.40 -18.13
CA PRO A 152 -24.59 19.62 -18.01
C PRO A 152 -23.83 20.57 -17.07
N GLN A 153 -23.22 21.60 -17.65
CA GLN A 153 -22.86 22.82 -16.93
C GLN A 153 -24.13 23.46 -16.36
N LYS A 154 -24.43 23.22 -15.08
CA LYS A 154 -25.20 24.19 -14.29
C LYS A 154 -25.03 23.96 -12.78
N ALA A 155 -24.84 25.08 -12.09
CA ALA A 155 -24.75 25.29 -10.65
C ALA A 155 -23.38 25.01 -10.00
N LEU A 156 -22.45 25.93 -10.26
CA LEU A 156 -21.50 26.36 -9.23
C LEU A 156 -22.29 26.95 -8.05
N GLU A 157 -22.60 26.14 -7.04
CA GLU A 157 -22.73 26.66 -5.68
C GLU A 157 -21.33 26.66 -5.08
N GLU A 158 -20.62 27.77 -5.31
CA GLU A 158 -19.48 28.17 -4.50
C GLU A 158 -19.97 28.42 -3.06
N ILE A 159 -20.15 27.35 -2.29
CA ILE A 159 -20.03 27.45 -0.83
C ILE A 159 -18.56 27.79 -0.61
N SER A 160 -18.32 29.08 -0.38
CA SER A 160 -17.01 29.71 -0.30
C SER A 160 -16.00 28.80 0.41
N LEU A 161 -14.93 28.43 -0.30
CA LEU A 161 -13.80 27.69 0.28
C LEU A 161 -13.30 28.35 1.58
N GLU A 162 -13.49 29.66 1.73
CA GLU A 162 -13.15 30.38 2.94
C GLU A 162 -13.99 29.96 4.14
N GLU A 163 -15.29 29.71 3.98
CA GLU A 163 -16.16 29.27 5.07
C GLU A 163 -15.78 27.87 5.58
N LEU A 164 -15.44 26.95 4.67
CA LEU A 164 -14.95 25.62 5.02
C LEU A 164 -13.58 25.66 5.70
N VAL A 165 -12.68 26.55 5.25
CA VAL A 165 -11.37 26.76 5.89
C VAL A 165 -11.53 27.39 7.27
N ILE A 166 -12.44 28.35 7.45
CA ILE A 166 -12.75 28.97 8.75
C ILE A 166 -13.34 27.94 9.70
N LYS A 167 -14.24 27.07 9.21
CA LYS A 167 -14.84 26.00 10.00
C LYS A 167 -13.78 24.99 10.47
N ARG A 168 -12.90 24.55 9.57
CA ARG A 168 -11.78 23.64 9.91
C ARG A 168 -10.82 24.26 10.93
N LYS A 169 -10.46 25.54 10.75
CA LYS A 169 -9.59 26.27 11.70
C LYS A 169 -10.22 26.42 13.09
N LYS A 170 -11.53 26.60 13.18
CA LYS A 170 -12.26 26.64 14.45
C LYS A 170 -12.26 25.28 15.15
N GLU A 171 -12.53 24.21 14.42
CA GLU A 171 -12.53 22.84 14.94
C GLU A 171 -11.13 22.41 15.44
N GLU A 172 -10.06 22.74 14.70
CA GLU A 172 -8.67 22.51 15.13
C GLU A 172 -8.31 23.30 16.40
N ALA A 173 -8.71 24.58 16.49
CA ALA A 173 -8.45 25.40 17.66
C ALA A 173 -9.18 24.88 18.92
N GLU A 174 -10.42 24.38 18.77
CA GLU A 174 -11.19 23.78 19.85
C GLU A 174 -10.59 22.45 20.34
N TYR A 175 -10.09 21.63 19.41
CA TYR A 175 -9.35 20.40 19.74
C TYR A 175 -8.07 20.70 20.53
N ILE A 176 -7.25 21.67 20.09
CA ILE A 176 -6.02 22.08 20.79
C ILE A 176 -6.34 22.64 22.19
N LYS A 177 -7.42 23.41 22.33
CA LYS A 177 -7.88 23.94 23.63
C LYS A 177 -8.28 22.81 24.59
N ASN A 178 -8.97 21.79 24.10
CA ASN A 178 -9.37 20.63 24.90
C ASN A 178 -8.17 19.80 25.37
N ILE A 179 -7.16 19.59 24.52
CA ILE A 179 -5.91 18.95 24.93
C ILE A 179 -5.18 19.77 25.99
N SER A 180 -5.06 21.09 25.81
CA SER A 180 -4.39 21.97 26.77
C SER A 180 -5.10 21.99 28.13
N ASN A 181 -6.44 22.01 28.14
CA ASN A 181 -7.23 21.97 29.36
C ASN A 181 -7.11 20.61 30.08
N SER A 182 -7.08 19.52 29.32
CA SER A 182 -6.83 18.16 29.86
C SER A 182 -5.44 18.02 30.48
N ALA A 183 -4.41 18.59 29.84
CA ALA A 183 -3.05 18.63 30.36
C ALA A 183 -2.98 19.47 31.65
N LYS A 184 -3.59 20.66 31.69
CA LYS A 184 -3.64 21.52 32.88
C LYS A 184 -4.34 20.83 34.07
N LYS A 185 -5.48 20.16 33.82
CA LYS A 185 -6.22 19.43 34.85
C LYS A 185 -5.39 18.29 35.45
N THR A 186 -4.63 17.57 34.62
CA THR A 186 -3.70 16.53 35.07
C THR A 186 -2.56 17.12 35.90
N THR A 187 -1.95 18.23 35.47
CA THR A 187 -0.87 18.87 36.25
C THR A 187 -1.34 19.44 37.59
N SER A 188 -2.55 20.03 37.65
CA SER A 188 -3.13 20.51 38.91
C SER A 188 -3.50 19.38 39.86
N SER A 189 -4.00 18.25 39.36
CA SER A 189 -4.22 17.06 40.18
C SER A 189 -2.90 16.50 40.73
N VAL A 190 -1.85 16.40 39.91
CA VAL A 190 -0.53 15.90 40.35
C VAL A 190 0.11 16.82 41.41
N LEU A 191 -0.03 18.14 41.28
CA LEU A 191 0.47 19.13 42.26
C LEU A 191 -0.31 19.09 43.59
N ASN A 192 -1.60 18.79 43.56
CA ASN A 192 -2.42 18.63 44.77
C ASN A 192 -2.06 17.34 45.53
N PHE A 193 -1.74 16.24 44.82
CA PHE A 193 -1.24 15.02 45.46
C PHE A 193 0.13 15.21 46.12
N THR A 194 1.04 15.99 45.52
CA THR A 194 2.37 16.24 46.10
C THR A 194 2.34 17.19 47.31
N THR A 195 1.43 18.16 47.32
CA THR A 195 1.26 19.07 48.47
C THR A 195 0.61 18.35 49.67
N ASP A 196 -0.37 17.46 49.46
CA ASP A 196 -0.92 16.64 50.54
C ASP A 196 0.09 15.61 51.10
N THR A 197 0.96 15.03 50.27
CA THR A 197 2.03 14.12 50.77
C THR A 197 3.11 14.85 51.56
N GLN A 198 3.44 16.11 51.21
CA GLN A 198 4.35 16.95 51.99
C GLN A 198 3.71 17.38 53.33
N ARG A 199 2.40 17.67 53.34
CA ARG A 199 1.66 18.05 54.56
C ARG A 199 1.49 16.90 55.54
N LEU A 200 1.32 15.66 55.06
CA LEU A 200 1.28 14.45 55.89
C LEU A 200 2.64 14.16 56.55
N LYS A 201 3.76 14.28 55.81
CA LYS A 201 5.10 14.09 56.38
C LYS A 201 5.48 15.12 57.45
N ASN A 202 5.00 16.37 57.33
CA ASN A 202 5.29 17.42 58.32
C ASN A 202 4.40 17.36 59.58
N LYS A 203 3.31 16.57 59.57
CA LYS A 203 2.48 16.34 60.76
C LYS A 203 3.08 15.27 61.68
N ASP A 204 3.74 14.26 61.11
CA ASP A 204 4.36 13.16 61.86
C ASP A 204 5.68 13.56 62.54
N THR A 205 6.36 14.61 62.06
CA THR A 205 7.59 15.12 62.69
C THR A 205 7.31 16.04 63.88
N ASN A 206 6.20 16.79 63.88
CA ASN A 206 5.87 17.72 64.97
C ASN A 206 5.23 17.05 66.20
N ASN A 207 4.76 15.80 66.10
CA ASN A 207 4.18 15.08 67.25
C ASN A 207 5.21 14.21 68.01
N LYS A 208 6.50 14.30 67.66
CA LYS A 208 7.60 13.53 68.29
C LYS A 208 8.56 14.37 69.14
N VAL A 209 8.29 15.66 69.31
CA VAL A 209 9.18 16.60 70.06
C VAL A 209 8.55 17.14 71.36
N SER A 210 7.38 16.65 71.78
CA SER A 210 6.81 16.98 73.10
C SER A 210 6.58 15.69 73.90
N ASN A 211 7.65 15.17 74.49
CA ASN A 211 7.64 14.29 75.66
C ASN A 211 9.08 14.16 76.19
N HIS A 212 9.58 15.25 76.76
CA HIS A 212 10.60 15.27 77.80
C HIS A 212 10.25 16.36 78.80
#